data_AF-A0A957S7J0-F1
#
_entry.id   AF-A0A957S7J0-F1
#
_cell.length_a   1.000
_cell.length_b   1.000
_cell.length_c   1.000
_cell.angle_alpha   90.00
_cell.angle_beta   90.00
_cell.angle_gamma   90.00
#
_symmetry.space_group_name_H-M   'P 1'
#
loop_
_entity.id
_entity.type
_entity.pdbx_description
1 polymer ?
#
loop_
_entity_poly.entity_id
_entity_poly.type
_entity_poly.pdbx_seq_one_letter_code
_entity_poly.pdbx_strand_id
1 'polypeptide(L)'
;MSALQIKNFGGLVPRIDPKELPDNAAQVARNVKLWNGILKALKAPDLVTALTKSGTIQAIYRQAYGGSDYWLHWAADVDVVRGPPAGDAQDLLYFTGAGEPRVCTAEMATQKTDTIAGSDNWPSGYGEAVSTDYPRAFYTLGLPAPLNAPTIGTPSGGSGSTVARAYVYTLVDAWGQESAPSPAAYGTGLDDDTWPLTGLDTAPLNTGSISGATHSGGLVTVTTS
;
A
#
# COMPACT_ATOMS: atom_id res chain seq x y z
N MET A 1 19.96 18.01 64.93
CA MET A 1 19.89 17.51 63.54
C MET A 1 18.93 18.41 62.79
N SER A 2 19.40 19.09 61.73
CA SER A 2 18.48 19.81 60.84
C SER A 2 17.87 18.83 59.86
N ALA A 3 16.54 18.76 59.78
CA ALA A 3 15.83 17.90 58.85
C ALA A 3 15.54 18.70 57.58
N LEU A 4 16.13 18.30 56.45
CA LEU A 4 15.78 18.83 55.14
C LEU A 4 14.44 18.23 54.74
N GLN A 5 13.38 19.04 54.69
CA GLN A 5 12.05 18.60 54.30
C GLN A 5 11.55 19.39 53.09
N ILE A 6 11.38 18.71 51.96
CA ILE A 6 10.81 19.29 50.74
C ILE A 6 9.35 18.87 50.66
N LYS A 7 8.44 19.84 50.54
CA LYS A 7 6.99 19.64 50.43
C LYS A 7 6.46 20.34 49.18
N ASN A 8 5.30 19.92 48.69
CA ASN A 8 4.56 20.61 47.63
C ASN A 8 5.35 20.84 46.33
N PHE A 9 5.88 19.78 45.71
CA PHE A 9 6.62 19.85 44.45
C PHE A 9 5.87 20.68 43.37
N GLY A 10 6.35 21.91 43.12
CA GLY A 10 5.70 22.93 42.30
C GLY A 10 6.18 23.01 40.85
N GLY A 11 7.25 22.28 40.50
CA GLY A 11 7.75 22.16 39.13
C GLY A 11 8.73 23.24 38.70
N LEU A 12 8.88 23.39 37.38
CA LEU A 12 9.91 24.23 36.76
C LEU A 12 9.59 25.73 36.90
N VAL A 13 10.50 26.51 37.46
CA VAL A 13 10.44 27.98 37.49
C VAL A 13 11.71 28.57 36.87
N PRO A 14 11.78 28.70 35.53
CA PRO A 14 13.03 28.97 34.82
C PRO A 14 13.50 30.43 34.87
N ARG A 15 12.63 31.36 35.32
CA ARG A 15 12.91 32.81 35.31
C ARG A 15 13.58 33.30 36.60
N ILE A 16 13.59 32.48 37.65
CA ILE A 16 14.16 32.84 38.96
C ILE A 16 15.58 32.31 39.03
N ASP A 17 16.49 33.12 39.58
CA ASP A 17 17.87 32.71 39.82
C ASP A 17 17.92 31.46 40.73
N PRO A 18 18.83 30.49 40.51
CA PRO A 18 18.92 29.30 41.33
C PRO A 18 19.05 29.54 42.84
N LYS A 19 19.55 30.72 43.26
CA LYS A 19 19.68 31.09 44.67
C LYS A 19 18.40 31.64 45.30
N GLU A 20 17.50 32.17 44.48
CA GLU A 20 16.23 32.78 44.92
C GLU A 20 15.03 31.84 44.67
N LEU A 21 15.32 30.57 44.42
CA LEU A 21 14.31 29.56 44.13
C LEU A 21 13.51 29.23 45.40
N PRO A 22 12.18 29.28 45.35
CA PRO A 22 11.36 28.76 46.44
C PRO A 22 11.67 27.29 46.72
N ASP A 23 11.60 26.88 47.99
CA ASP A 23 11.92 25.52 48.48
C ASP A 23 11.22 24.38 47.72
N ASN A 24 10.10 24.68 47.08
CA ASN A 24 9.24 23.72 46.40
C ASN A 24 9.34 23.76 44.86
N ALA A 25 10.17 24.65 44.31
CA ALA A 25 10.34 24.85 42.87
C ALA A 25 11.67 24.27 42.37
N ALA A 26 11.77 24.04 41.06
CA ALA A 26 12.94 23.44 40.42
C ALA A 26 13.44 24.30 39.26
N GLN A 27 14.77 24.33 39.06
CA GLN A 27 15.36 24.88 37.83
C GLN A 27 15.13 23.97 36.62
N VAL A 28 15.05 22.65 36.84
CA VAL A 28 14.84 21.65 35.80
C VAL A 28 13.84 20.61 36.32
N ALA A 29 12.73 20.42 35.59
CA ALA A 29 11.80 19.32 35.81
C ALA A 29 11.55 18.61 34.48
N ARG A 30 12.09 17.40 34.31
CA ARG A 30 11.96 16.58 33.10
C ARG A 30 11.40 15.21 33.44
N ASN A 31 10.48 14.70 32.64
CA ASN A 31 9.89 13.37 32.80
C ASN A 31 9.36 13.09 34.22
N VAL A 32 8.76 14.08 34.89
CA VAL A 32 8.17 13.96 36.23
C VAL A 32 6.69 14.34 36.23
N LYS A 33 5.89 13.59 36.98
CA LYS A 33 4.52 13.91 37.39
C LYS A 33 4.60 14.54 38.77
N LEU A 34 4.04 15.74 38.89
CA LEU A 34 4.05 16.56 40.12
C LEU A 34 2.63 16.73 40.70
N TRP A 35 1.65 16.03 40.14
CA TRP A 35 0.25 16.14 40.54
C TRP A 35 0.03 15.57 41.94
N ASN A 36 -0.93 16.15 42.66
CA ASN A 36 -1.36 15.72 43.99
C ASN A 36 -0.24 15.73 45.05
N GLY A 37 0.77 16.58 44.88
CA GLY A 37 1.85 16.78 45.86
C GLY A 37 2.89 15.64 45.91
N ILE A 38 2.91 14.76 44.92
CA ILE A 38 3.84 13.63 44.84
C ILE A 38 4.83 13.86 43.70
N LEU A 39 6.11 13.57 43.95
CA LEU A 39 7.12 13.46 42.89
C LEU A 39 7.14 12.01 42.36
N LYS A 40 6.66 11.80 41.14
CA LYS A 40 6.70 10.49 40.48
C LYS A 40 7.31 10.61 39.09
N ALA A 41 8.11 9.63 38.67
CA ALA A 41 8.58 9.59 37.29
C ALA A 41 7.41 9.40 36.31
N LEU A 42 7.46 10.09 35.17
CA LEU A 42 6.71 9.69 33.99
C LEU A 42 7.24 8.31 33.57
N LYS A 43 6.33 7.37 33.27
CA LYS A 43 6.73 6.07 32.75
C LYS A 43 7.42 6.31 31.41
N ALA A 44 8.60 5.73 31.24
CA ALA A 44 9.22 5.69 29.93
C ALA A 44 8.29 4.97 28.95
N PRO A 45 8.24 5.38 27.68
CA PRO A 45 7.58 4.59 26.65
C PRO A 45 8.24 3.21 26.62
N ASP A 46 7.41 2.17 26.55
CA ASP A 46 7.89 0.81 26.41
C ASP A 46 8.20 0.51 24.95
N LEU A 47 9.24 -0.29 24.70
CA LEU A 47 9.57 -0.71 23.35
C LEU A 47 8.61 -1.81 22.93
N VAL A 48 7.60 -1.47 22.14
CA VAL A 48 6.62 -2.43 21.62
C VAL A 48 7.21 -3.26 20.48
N THR A 49 7.92 -2.61 19.56
CA THR A 49 8.47 -3.25 18.36
C THR A 49 9.62 -2.43 17.80
N ALA A 50 10.65 -3.13 17.31
CA ALA A 50 11.70 -2.53 16.52
C ALA A 50 11.36 -2.68 15.03
N LEU A 51 11.37 -1.58 14.29
CA LEU A 51 11.20 -1.58 12.84
C LEU A 51 12.52 -2.05 12.21
N THR A 52 12.44 -2.95 11.24
CA THR A 52 13.58 -3.69 10.70
C THR A 52 14.17 -3.13 9.40
N LYS A 53 13.49 -2.17 8.75
CA LYS A 53 14.00 -1.53 7.53
C LYS A 53 15.26 -0.73 7.82
N SER A 54 16.23 -0.87 6.93
CA SER A 54 17.44 -0.07 6.93
C SER A 54 17.14 1.39 6.54
N GLY A 55 17.86 2.33 7.14
CA GLY A 55 17.72 3.77 6.86
C GLY A 55 16.90 4.51 7.90
N THR A 56 16.73 5.81 7.70
CA THR A 56 15.87 6.64 8.57
C THR A 56 14.42 6.46 8.14
N ILE A 57 13.61 5.88 9.02
CA ILE A 57 12.17 5.75 8.79
C ILE A 57 11.53 7.15 8.80
N GLN A 58 10.82 7.48 7.71
CA GLN A 58 10.14 8.75 7.53
C GLN A 58 8.61 8.62 7.68
N ALA A 59 8.06 7.45 7.38
CA ALA A 59 6.62 7.17 7.49
C ALA A 59 6.36 5.83 8.18
N ILE A 60 5.29 5.79 8.98
CA ILE A 60 4.80 4.60 9.66
C ILE A 60 3.27 4.55 9.60
N TYR A 61 2.71 3.37 9.38
CA TYR A 61 1.28 3.14 9.31
C TYR A 61 0.89 1.87 10.08
N ARG A 62 -0.19 1.95 10.87
CA ARG A 62 -0.72 0.80 11.62
C ARG A 62 -1.80 0.08 10.81
N GLN A 63 -1.56 -1.20 10.54
CA GLN A 63 -2.52 -2.11 9.93
C GLN A 63 -2.92 -3.20 10.92
N ALA A 64 -4.21 -3.28 11.27
CA ALA A 64 -4.73 -4.38 12.08
C ALA A 64 -5.23 -5.49 11.16
N TYR A 65 -4.80 -6.73 11.38
CA TYR A 65 -5.21 -7.88 10.57
C TYR A 65 -5.14 -9.18 11.38
N GLY A 66 -6.14 -10.05 11.26
CA GLY A 66 -6.17 -11.33 11.99
C GLY A 66 -6.06 -11.22 13.52
N GLY A 67 -6.51 -10.10 14.10
CA GLY A 67 -6.41 -9.83 15.54
C GLY A 67 -5.03 -9.37 16.03
N SER A 68 -4.07 -9.12 15.12
CA SER A 68 -2.75 -8.58 15.42
C SER A 68 -2.55 -7.20 14.78
N ASP A 69 -1.66 -6.40 15.37
CA ASP A 69 -1.24 -5.10 14.82
C ASP A 69 0.09 -5.24 14.09
N TYR A 70 0.10 -4.81 12.84
CA TYR A 70 1.27 -4.74 11.98
C TYR A 70 1.63 -3.28 11.70
N TRP A 71 2.92 -2.98 11.73
CA TRP A 71 3.43 -1.64 11.47
C TRP A 71 4.11 -1.62 10.11
N LEU A 72 3.45 -1.04 9.12
CA LEU A 72 4.05 -0.73 7.82
C LEU A 72 4.95 0.48 7.99
N HIS A 73 6.14 0.46 7.39
CA HIS A 73 7.13 1.53 7.55
C HIS A 73 7.93 1.74 6.26
N TRP A 74 8.40 2.97 6.06
CA TRP A 74 9.15 3.35 4.87
C TRP A 74 10.29 4.32 5.22
N ALA A 75 11.42 4.17 4.52
CA ALA A 75 12.55 5.12 4.57
C ALA A 75 12.34 6.36 3.67
N ALA A 76 11.16 6.49 3.07
CA ALA A 76 10.71 7.62 2.28
C ALA A 76 9.42 8.18 2.89
N ASP A 77 9.13 9.43 2.57
CA ASP A 77 7.86 10.06 2.92
C ASP A 77 6.72 9.40 2.12
N VAL A 78 5.79 8.75 2.82
CA VAL A 78 4.74 7.92 2.23
C VAL A 78 3.41 8.27 2.86
N ASP A 79 2.45 8.57 1.99
CA ASP A 79 1.05 8.74 2.34
C ASP A 79 0.29 7.44 2.11
N VAL A 80 -0.51 7.04 3.11
CA VAL A 80 -1.31 5.81 3.08
C VAL A 80 -2.77 6.15 3.30
N VAL A 81 -3.63 5.63 2.43
CA VAL A 81 -5.09 5.82 2.47
C VAL A 81 -5.76 4.45 2.42
N ARG A 82 -6.80 4.27 3.24
CA ARG A 82 -7.64 3.06 3.19
C ARG A 82 -8.60 3.13 2.02
N GLY A 83 -8.88 1.97 1.43
CA GLY A 83 -9.94 1.81 0.46
C GLY A 83 -11.32 2.15 1.05
N PRO A 84 -12.31 2.41 0.17
CA PRO A 84 -13.66 2.69 0.60
C PRO A 84 -14.25 1.50 1.39
N PRO A 85 -14.89 1.73 2.55
CA PRO A 85 -15.30 0.65 3.46
C PRO A 85 -16.50 -0.17 2.97
N ALA A 86 -17.19 0.25 1.91
CA ALA A 86 -18.40 -0.42 1.45
C ALA A 86 -18.05 -1.63 0.57
N GLY A 87 -18.20 -2.85 1.13
CA GLY A 87 -17.98 -4.11 0.41
C GLY A 87 -16.53 -4.58 0.34
N ASP A 88 -15.62 -3.91 1.05
CA ASP A 88 -14.21 -4.29 1.11
C ASP A 88 -14.00 -5.43 2.12
N ALA A 89 -13.82 -6.64 1.62
CA ALA A 89 -13.50 -7.82 2.43
C ALA A 89 -11.98 -8.00 2.62
N GLN A 90 -11.16 -7.24 1.92
CA GLN A 90 -9.71 -7.45 1.80
C GLN A 90 -8.89 -6.34 2.49
N ASP A 91 -9.56 -5.30 3.01
CA ASP A 91 -8.96 -4.12 3.67
C ASP A 91 -7.88 -3.50 2.77
N LEU A 92 -8.31 -2.94 1.62
CA LEU A 92 -7.41 -2.35 0.65
C LEU A 92 -6.69 -1.13 1.22
N LEU A 93 -5.40 -1.04 0.92
CA LEU A 93 -4.53 0.07 1.24
C LEU A 93 -3.93 0.62 -0.05
N TYR A 94 -4.06 1.93 -0.24
CA TYR A 94 -3.43 2.68 -1.32
C TYR A 94 -2.32 3.52 -0.72
N PHE A 95 -1.15 3.53 -1.34
CA PHE A 95 -0.03 4.34 -0.84
C PHE A 95 0.84 4.90 -1.96
N THR A 96 1.38 6.09 -1.72
CA THR A 96 2.21 6.87 -2.65
C THR A 96 3.41 7.48 -1.94
N GLY A 97 4.51 7.73 -2.67
CA GLY A 97 5.71 8.41 -2.13
C GLY A 97 6.97 7.53 -2.07
N ALA A 98 6.82 6.21 -2.19
CA ALA A 98 7.93 5.24 -2.27
C ALA A 98 8.24 4.77 -3.71
N GLY A 99 7.92 5.59 -4.72
CA GLY A 99 7.99 5.24 -6.15
C GLY A 99 6.63 5.39 -6.82
N GLU A 100 6.22 4.40 -7.61
CA GLU A 100 4.90 4.37 -8.21
C GLU A 100 3.75 4.30 -7.18
N PRO A 101 2.53 4.77 -7.55
CA PRO A 101 1.34 4.51 -6.77
C PRO A 101 1.11 3.01 -6.62
N ARG A 102 0.90 2.55 -5.39
CA ARG A 102 0.79 1.13 -5.06
C ARG A 102 -0.49 0.83 -4.30
N VAL A 103 -0.95 -0.41 -4.41
CA VAL A 103 -2.11 -0.96 -3.73
C VAL A 103 -1.77 -2.30 -3.09
N CYS A 104 -2.28 -2.59 -1.91
CA CYS A 104 -2.18 -3.92 -1.31
C CYS A 104 -3.39 -4.23 -0.44
N THR A 105 -3.70 -5.51 -0.27
CA THR A 105 -4.64 -5.96 0.75
C THR A 105 -3.93 -6.08 2.10
N ALA A 106 -4.68 -6.14 3.20
CA ALA A 106 -4.10 -6.40 4.52
C ALA A 106 -3.33 -7.74 4.55
N GLU A 107 -3.84 -8.75 3.85
CA GLU A 107 -3.21 -10.06 3.72
C GLU A 107 -1.90 -9.99 2.94
N MET A 108 -1.86 -9.29 1.80
CA MET A 108 -0.63 -9.07 1.04
C MET A 108 0.41 -8.30 1.85
N ALA A 109 -0.03 -7.23 2.51
CA ALA A 109 0.85 -6.40 3.32
C ALA A 109 1.52 -7.20 4.44
N THR A 110 0.85 -8.22 5.01
CA THR A 110 1.28 -8.91 6.24
C THR A 110 1.78 -10.33 6.04
N GLN A 111 1.21 -11.08 5.09
CA GLN A 111 1.48 -12.50 4.86
C GLN A 111 2.22 -12.78 3.54
N LYS A 112 2.31 -11.78 2.63
CA LYS A 112 2.87 -11.97 1.28
C LYS A 112 2.11 -13.02 0.47
N THR A 113 0.79 -13.06 0.62
CA THR A 113 -0.09 -13.88 -0.19
C THR A 113 -1.23 -13.01 -0.71
N ASP A 114 -1.58 -13.20 -1.96
CA ASP A 114 -2.84 -12.75 -2.52
C ASP A 114 -3.80 -13.93 -2.45
N THR A 115 -5.03 -13.72 -1.99
CA THR A 115 -6.01 -14.74 -1.55
C THR A 115 -6.32 -15.84 -2.61
N ILE A 116 -5.82 -15.69 -3.84
CA ILE A 116 -5.98 -16.66 -4.94
C ILE A 116 -4.77 -17.60 -5.03
N ALA A 117 -5.03 -18.89 -4.83
CA ALA A 117 -4.03 -19.94 -5.00
C ALA A 117 -3.39 -19.90 -6.41
N GLY A 118 -2.10 -19.60 -6.47
CA GLY A 118 -1.33 -19.53 -7.72
C GLY A 118 -1.23 -18.13 -8.35
N SER A 119 -1.85 -17.09 -7.77
CA SER A 119 -1.57 -15.69 -8.13
C SER A 119 -0.32 -15.14 -7.45
N ASP A 120 0.27 -15.88 -6.50
CA ASP A 120 1.50 -15.59 -5.78
C ASP A 120 2.80 -15.67 -6.63
N ASN A 121 2.74 -15.27 -7.89
CA ASN A 121 3.91 -15.18 -8.77
C ASN A 121 4.64 -13.86 -8.55
N TRP A 122 5.21 -13.71 -7.35
CA TRP A 122 6.08 -12.60 -6.98
C TRP A 122 7.51 -12.86 -7.47
N PRO A 123 8.15 -11.99 -8.26
CA PRO A 123 9.57 -12.10 -8.55
C PRO A 123 10.38 -12.21 -7.28
N SER A 124 11.51 -12.90 -7.38
CA SER A 124 12.52 -12.89 -6.32
C SER A 124 12.93 -11.45 -6.04
N GLY A 125 12.70 -10.96 -4.80
CA GLY A 125 12.95 -9.58 -4.40
C GLY A 125 11.73 -8.64 -4.43
N TYR A 126 10.58 -9.09 -4.92
CA TYR A 126 9.34 -8.31 -4.86
C TYR A 126 8.73 -8.39 -3.46
N GLY A 127 8.64 -7.24 -2.79
CA GLY A 127 8.24 -7.14 -1.40
C GLY A 127 9.35 -7.51 -0.40
N GLU A 128 9.34 -6.87 0.76
CA GLU A 128 10.47 -6.92 1.71
C GLU A 128 10.56 -8.27 2.44
N ALA A 129 11.75 -8.86 2.44
CA ALA A 129 11.97 -10.25 2.81
C ALA A 129 12.47 -10.46 4.24
N VAL A 130 11.80 -9.94 5.28
CA VAL A 130 12.11 -10.28 6.70
C VAL A 130 10.84 -10.24 7.57
N SER A 131 10.84 -10.89 8.73
CA SER A 131 9.67 -11.19 9.58
C SER A 131 8.97 -9.98 10.23
N THR A 132 9.43 -8.74 9.98
CA THR A 132 8.81 -7.49 10.47
C THR A 132 8.93 -6.30 9.49
N ASP A 133 9.39 -6.56 8.26
CA ASP A 133 9.44 -5.54 7.20
C ASP A 133 8.12 -5.52 6.46
N TYR A 134 7.32 -4.50 6.74
CA TYR A 134 6.00 -4.32 6.14
C TYR A 134 5.96 -3.01 5.32
N PRO A 135 5.20 -2.94 4.21
CA PRO A 135 4.40 -4.02 3.61
C PRO A 135 5.26 -5.09 2.93
N ARG A 136 4.82 -6.36 3.01
CA ARG A 136 5.51 -7.53 2.46
C ARG A 136 5.21 -7.82 0.99
N ALA A 137 4.05 -7.42 0.50
CA ALA A 137 3.69 -7.44 -0.90
C ALA A 137 2.76 -6.26 -1.19
N PHE A 138 2.77 -5.84 -2.44
CA PHE A 138 1.92 -4.80 -2.98
C PHE A 138 1.72 -5.05 -4.48
N TYR A 139 0.95 -4.22 -5.14
CA TYR A 139 0.77 -4.19 -6.58
C TYR A 139 0.94 -2.74 -7.01
N THR A 140 1.37 -2.53 -8.25
CA THR A 140 1.29 -1.21 -8.85
C THR A 140 -0.17 -0.89 -9.12
N LEU A 141 -0.59 0.34 -8.83
CA LEU A 141 -1.97 0.74 -9.03
C LEU A 141 -2.29 0.87 -10.53
N GLY A 142 -3.32 0.16 -10.95
CA GLY A 142 -3.87 0.20 -12.30
C GLY A 142 -3.49 -1.00 -13.17
N LEU A 143 -4.40 -1.37 -14.08
CA LEU A 143 -4.18 -2.41 -15.08
C LEU A 143 -3.96 -1.76 -16.45
N PRO A 144 -2.86 -2.08 -17.16
CA PRO A 144 -2.63 -1.55 -18.50
C PRO A 144 -3.63 -2.11 -19.50
N ALA A 145 -4.00 -1.29 -20.48
CA ALA A 145 -4.83 -1.74 -21.61
C ALA A 145 -4.04 -2.74 -22.49
N PRO A 146 -4.72 -3.73 -23.10
CA PRO A 146 -4.12 -4.51 -24.18
C PRO A 146 -3.69 -3.59 -25.33
N LEU A 147 -2.53 -3.87 -25.92
CA LEU A 147 -1.98 -3.09 -27.03
C LEU A 147 -2.53 -3.59 -28.38
N ASN A 148 -2.75 -4.91 -28.51
CA ASN A 148 -3.13 -5.53 -29.76
C ASN A 148 -4.63 -5.85 -29.80
N ALA A 149 -5.25 -5.62 -30.97
CA ALA A 149 -6.60 -6.12 -31.23
C ALA A 149 -6.62 -7.65 -31.31
N PRO A 150 -7.72 -8.33 -30.94
CA PRO A 150 -7.82 -9.77 -31.11
C PRO A 150 -7.78 -10.15 -32.59
N THR A 151 -7.14 -11.27 -32.92
CA THR A 151 -7.16 -11.80 -34.28
C THR A 151 -8.42 -12.64 -34.48
N ILE A 152 -9.26 -12.24 -35.42
CA ILE A 152 -10.43 -13.01 -35.85
C ILE A 152 -9.97 -14.00 -36.91
N GLY A 153 -10.01 -15.30 -36.61
CA GLY A 153 -9.81 -16.35 -37.61
C GLY A 153 -11.06 -16.52 -38.49
N THR A 154 -10.97 -17.35 -39.54
CA THR A 154 -12.06 -17.53 -40.50
C THR A 154 -13.34 -18.06 -39.80
N PRO A 155 -14.43 -17.28 -39.78
CA PRO A 155 -15.71 -17.75 -39.24
C PRO A 155 -16.25 -18.92 -40.06
N SER A 156 -16.85 -19.91 -39.40
CA SER A 156 -17.42 -21.08 -40.09
C SER A 156 -18.49 -21.80 -39.28
N GLY A 157 -19.25 -22.67 -39.96
CA GLY A 157 -20.23 -23.57 -39.35
C GLY A 157 -21.65 -23.03 -39.27
N GLY A 158 -21.87 -21.76 -39.63
CA GLY A 158 -23.17 -21.13 -39.65
C GLY A 158 -23.99 -21.42 -40.90
N SER A 159 -25.28 -21.11 -40.81
CA SER A 159 -26.25 -21.18 -41.91
C SER A 159 -27.17 -19.96 -41.97
N GLY A 160 -27.02 -19.03 -41.04
CA GLY A 160 -27.88 -17.87 -40.88
C GLY A 160 -27.51 -16.69 -41.79
N SER A 161 -27.72 -15.48 -41.30
CA SER A 161 -27.52 -14.25 -42.07
C SER A 161 -26.15 -13.66 -41.82
N THR A 162 -25.57 -13.03 -42.85
CA THR A 162 -24.29 -12.33 -42.69
C THR A 162 -24.44 -11.10 -41.78
N VAL A 163 -23.57 -11.02 -40.78
CA VAL A 163 -23.47 -9.92 -39.82
C VAL A 163 -22.04 -9.38 -39.77
N ALA A 164 -21.91 -8.11 -39.36
CA ALA A 164 -20.64 -7.52 -38.97
C ALA A 164 -20.51 -7.54 -37.44
N ARG A 165 -19.37 -8.00 -36.92
CA ARG A 165 -19.06 -8.04 -35.49
C ARG A 165 -17.81 -7.25 -35.17
N ALA A 166 -17.80 -6.62 -34.00
CA ALA A 166 -16.63 -6.04 -33.38
C ALA A 166 -16.29 -6.84 -32.13
N TYR A 167 -15.04 -7.28 -32.00
CA TYR A 167 -14.53 -7.99 -30.83
C TYR A 167 -13.49 -7.14 -30.10
N VAL A 168 -13.64 -7.05 -28.78
CA VAL A 168 -12.69 -6.45 -27.85
C VAL A 168 -12.48 -7.41 -26.68
N TYR A 169 -11.34 -7.29 -26.01
CA TYR A 169 -11.08 -8.03 -24.77
C TYR A 169 -10.45 -7.11 -23.71
N THR A 170 -10.57 -7.50 -22.45
CA THR A 170 -9.94 -6.85 -21.30
C THR A 170 -9.00 -7.84 -20.61
N LEU A 171 -7.95 -7.31 -19.97
CA LEU A 171 -7.14 -8.08 -19.04
C LEU A 171 -7.81 -8.03 -17.68
N VAL A 172 -7.82 -9.16 -16.98
CA VAL A 172 -8.40 -9.28 -15.65
C VAL A 172 -7.32 -9.65 -14.66
N ASP A 173 -7.23 -8.93 -13.54
CA ASP A 173 -6.31 -9.28 -12.46
C ASP A 173 -6.88 -10.39 -11.55
N ALA A 174 -6.11 -10.77 -10.54
CA ALA A 174 -6.57 -11.74 -9.55
C ALA A 174 -7.77 -11.24 -8.75
N TRP A 175 -8.00 -9.94 -8.65
CA TRP A 175 -9.14 -9.37 -7.93
C TRP A 175 -10.39 -9.21 -8.80
N GLY A 176 -10.36 -9.66 -10.06
CA GLY A 176 -11.47 -9.53 -10.99
C GLY A 176 -11.64 -8.12 -11.55
N GLN A 177 -10.66 -7.24 -11.36
CA GLN A 177 -10.65 -5.89 -11.94
C GLN A 177 -10.27 -5.98 -13.41
N GLU A 178 -10.93 -5.18 -14.25
CA GLU A 178 -10.68 -5.15 -15.68
C GLU A 178 -9.82 -3.95 -16.10
N SER A 179 -8.97 -4.16 -17.10
CA SER A 179 -8.30 -3.08 -17.82
C SER A 179 -9.27 -2.27 -18.69
N ALA A 180 -8.77 -1.22 -19.33
CA ALA A 180 -9.45 -0.66 -20.50
C ALA A 180 -9.55 -1.72 -21.63
N PRO A 181 -10.55 -1.62 -22.52
CA PRO A 181 -10.72 -2.56 -23.63
C PRO A 181 -9.57 -2.45 -24.63
N SER A 182 -9.23 -3.57 -25.27
CA SER A 182 -8.33 -3.62 -26.42
C SER A 182 -8.85 -2.75 -27.57
N PRO A 183 -7.99 -2.39 -28.54
CA PRO A 183 -8.48 -1.98 -29.86
C PRO A 183 -9.44 -3.03 -30.44
N ALA A 184 -10.46 -2.59 -31.16
CA ALA A 184 -11.48 -3.47 -31.71
C ALA A 184 -11.00 -4.16 -32.99
N ALA A 185 -11.31 -5.44 -33.14
CA ALA A 185 -11.19 -6.17 -34.39
C ALA A 185 -12.57 -6.31 -35.04
N TYR A 186 -12.63 -6.12 -36.36
CA TYR A 186 -13.87 -6.18 -37.13
C TYR A 186 -13.84 -7.37 -38.07
N GLY A 187 -14.95 -8.09 -38.16
CA GLY A 187 -15.10 -9.20 -39.10
C GLY A 187 -16.55 -9.38 -39.55
N THR A 188 -16.71 -10.02 -40.70
CA THR A 188 -18.02 -10.37 -41.27
C THR A 188 -18.12 -11.88 -41.45
N GLY A 189 -19.27 -12.43 -41.09
CA GLY A 189 -19.55 -13.86 -41.10
C GLY A 189 -21.03 -14.08 -40.80
N LEU A 190 -21.48 -15.32 -40.73
CA LEU A 190 -22.86 -15.65 -40.36
C LEU A 190 -23.09 -15.40 -38.87
N ASP A 191 -24.31 -15.08 -38.49
CA ASP A 191 -24.71 -14.80 -37.10
C ASP A 191 -24.55 -16.02 -36.18
N ASP A 192 -24.66 -17.22 -36.74
CA ASP A 192 -24.46 -18.50 -36.06
C ASP A 192 -23.08 -19.13 -36.35
N ASP A 193 -22.16 -18.43 -37.01
CA ASP A 193 -20.79 -18.92 -37.18
C ASP A 193 -20.09 -19.10 -35.82
N THR A 194 -19.15 -20.04 -35.78
CA THR A 194 -18.11 -20.07 -34.74
C THR A 194 -17.01 -19.09 -35.12
N TRP A 195 -16.70 -18.15 -34.23
CA TRP A 195 -15.71 -17.09 -34.45
C TRP A 195 -14.45 -17.36 -33.62
N PRO A 196 -13.41 -17.97 -34.20
CA PRO A 196 -12.17 -18.21 -33.47
C PRO A 196 -11.44 -16.90 -33.20
N LEU A 197 -11.13 -16.64 -31.93
CA LEU A 197 -10.36 -15.49 -31.48
C LEU A 197 -8.99 -15.94 -30.97
N THR A 198 -7.93 -15.35 -31.50
CA THR A 198 -6.53 -15.61 -31.11
C THR A 198 -5.75 -14.31 -30.97
N GLY A 199 -4.45 -14.37 -30.64
CA GLY A 199 -3.61 -13.18 -30.56
C GLY A 199 -4.00 -12.21 -29.43
N LEU A 200 -4.58 -12.74 -28.34
CA LEU A 200 -4.87 -11.96 -27.14
C LEU A 200 -3.56 -11.69 -26.40
N ASP A 201 -3.35 -10.46 -25.97
CA ASP A 201 -2.20 -10.08 -25.15
C ASP A 201 -2.22 -10.81 -23.81
N THR A 202 -1.04 -11.18 -23.33
CA THR A 202 -0.87 -11.69 -21.96
C THR A 202 -0.77 -10.53 -20.99
N ALA A 203 -1.47 -10.61 -19.86
CA ALA A 203 -1.33 -9.62 -18.81
C ALA A 203 0.14 -9.53 -18.35
N PRO A 204 0.71 -8.31 -18.26
CA PRO A 204 2.06 -8.14 -17.77
C PRO A 204 2.13 -8.50 -16.29
N LEU A 205 3.29 -8.97 -15.84
CA LEU A 205 3.51 -9.23 -14.42
C LEU A 205 3.41 -7.90 -13.63
N ASN A 206 2.62 -7.89 -12.55
CA ASN A 206 2.39 -6.71 -11.71
C ASN A 206 3.55 -6.44 -10.74
N THR A 207 4.78 -6.60 -11.23
CA THR A 207 5.94 -6.79 -10.37
C THR A 207 7.19 -6.03 -10.83
N GLY A 208 7.08 -5.29 -11.92
CA GLY A 208 8.12 -4.36 -12.36
C GLY A 208 8.04 -3.03 -11.63
N SER A 209 9.21 -2.40 -11.43
CA SER A 209 9.26 -0.99 -11.01
C SER A 209 8.88 -0.12 -12.21
N ILE A 210 8.17 0.99 -12.01
CA ILE A 210 7.96 1.94 -13.11
C ILE A 210 9.30 2.60 -13.44
N SER A 211 9.89 2.22 -14.56
CA SER A 211 11.16 2.77 -15.07
C SER A 211 10.96 3.98 -15.98
N GLY A 212 9.72 4.23 -16.41
CA GLY A 212 9.35 5.44 -17.15
C GLY A 212 7.85 5.62 -17.24
N ALA A 213 7.41 6.87 -17.27
CA ALA A 213 6.04 7.23 -17.61
C ALA A 213 6.07 8.36 -18.65
N THR A 214 5.49 8.14 -19.82
CA THR A 214 5.35 9.15 -20.86
C THR A 214 3.89 9.42 -21.13
N HIS A 215 3.50 10.70 -21.19
CA HIS A 215 2.18 11.11 -21.60
C HIS A 215 2.26 11.80 -22.97
N SER A 216 1.64 11.20 -23.99
CA SER A 216 1.57 11.74 -25.34
C SER A 216 0.26 11.34 -26.00
N GLY A 217 -0.38 12.26 -26.73
CA GLY A 217 -1.63 11.97 -27.43
C GLY A 217 -2.82 11.57 -26.55
N GLY A 218 -2.82 11.96 -25.26
CA GLY A 218 -3.88 11.58 -24.30
C GLY A 218 -3.75 10.16 -23.73
N LEU A 219 -2.64 9.47 -24.02
CA LEU A 219 -2.35 8.14 -23.51
C LEU A 219 -1.14 8.20 -22.57
N VAL A 220 -1.26 7.55 -21.41
CA VAL A 220 -0.15 7.39 -20.48
C VAL A 220 0.48 6.02 -20.74
N THR A 221 1.71 6.01 -21.23
CA THR A 221 2.50 4.79 -21.38
C THR A 221 3.41 4.66 -20.16
N VAL A 222 3.23 3.57 -19.43
CA VAL A 222 4.07 3.20 -18.29
C VAL A 222 5.01 2.09 -18.76
N THR A 223 6.31 2.32 -18.62
CA THR A 223 7.34 1.31 -18.82
C THR A 223 7.68 0.71 -17.48
N THR A 224 7.53 -0.61 -17.36
CA THR A 224 7.94 -1.38 -16.20
C THR A 224 9.22 -2.15 -16.51
N SER A 225 10.12 -2.25 -15.54
CA SER A 225 11.36 -3.05 -15.60
C SER A 225 11.37 -4.11 -14.52
#